data_AF-A0A3B8QXQ0-F1
#
_entry.id   AF-A0A3B8QXQ0-F1
#
_cell.length_a   1.000
_cell.length_b   1.000
_cell.length_c   1.000
_cell.angle_alpha   90.00
_cell.angle_beta   90.00
_cell.angle_gamma   90.00
#
_symmetry.space_group_name_H-M   'P 1'
#
loop_
_entity.id
_entity.type
_entity.pdbx_description
1 polymer ?
#
loop_
_entity_poly.entity_id
_entity_poly.type
_entity_poly.pdbx_seq_one_letter_code
_entity_poly.pdbx_strand_id
1 'polypeptide(L)'
;MALNSIIHWGCILRVDVAQPIKQEGWKYLLQEANNFNFDGEIFGLGFRMEDYLRDIGFRGSEAGLEADFVESGVPSRVVEQVNWLEHVEVKPFNEDIKPFGAYKLKQSDVFTVPTMTDELLTKGYQCDWPPYIGKIS
;
A
#
# COMPACT_ATOMS: atom_id res chain seq x y z
N MET A 1 -4.76 -4.71 -4.84
CA MET A 1 -4.54 -3.65 -5.87
C MET A 1 -3.40 -2.77 -5.35
N ALA A 2 -2.22 -2.74 -5.96
CA ALA A 2 -1.10 -2.01 -5.37
C ALA A 2 -1.47 -0.52 -5.20
N LEU A 3 -1.00 0.10 -4.12
CA LEU A 3 -1.34 1.50 -3.82
C LEU A 3 -0.35 2.42 -4.52
N ASN A 4 -0.84 3.41 -5.26
CA ASN A 4 0.03 4.37 -5.93
C ASN A 4 0.80 5.22 -4.89
N SER A 5 2.13 5.12 -4.84
CA SER A 5 2.93 5.76 -3.79
C SER A 5 2.94 7.28 -3.87
N ILE A 6 2.46 7.87 -4.96
CA ILE A 6 2.31 9.33 -5.11
C ILE A 6 1.14 9.86 -4.27
N ILE A 7 0.19 9.00 -3.87
CA ILE A 7 -1.04 9.41 -3.17
C ILE A 7 -0.92 9.23 -1.65
N HIS A 8 -0.06 8.31 -1.18
CA HIS A 8 -0.03 7.88 0.23
C HIS A 8 1.30 8.20 0.91
N TRP A 9 1.38 9.37 1.54
CA TRP A 9 2.62 9.90 2.14
C TRP A 9 2.61 9.93 3.68
N GLY A 10 1.51 9.56 4.33
CA GLY A 10 1.35 9.67 5.78
C GLY A 10 1.63 8.37 6.51
N CYS A 11 0.91 7.31 6.15
CA CYS A 11 0.92 6.03 6.84
C CYS A 11 0.58 4.89 5.87
N ILE A 12 1.28 3.76 5.96
CA ILE A 12 0.89 2.50 5.32
C ILE A 12 0.62 1.47 6.41
N LEU A 13 -0.54 0.83 6.38
CA LEU A 13 -1.05 -0.11 7.38
C LEU A 13 -1.36 -1.46 6.73
N ARG A 14 -0.91 -2.57 7.32
CA ARG A 14 -1.34 -3.94 6.96
C ARG A 14 -2.58 -4.32 7.75
N VAL A 15 -3.60 -4.85 7.07
CA VAL A 15 -4.88 -5.18 7.70
C VAL A 15 -4.96 -6.60 8.26
N ASP A 16 -4.27 -7.55 7.64
CA ASP A 16 -4.26 -8.95 8.11
C ASP A 16 -3.20 -9.12 9.20
N VAL A 17 -3.68 -9.12 10.45
CA VAL A 17 -2.84 -9.18 11.66
C VAL A 17 -3.42 -10.19 12.65
N ALA A 18 -2.55 -10.83 13.43
CA ALA A 18 -2.94 -11.94 14.30
C ALA A 18 -3.68 -11.49 15.56
N GLN A 19 -3.39 -10.28 16.06
CA GLN A 19 -4.03 -9.75 17.26
C GLN A 19 -5.42 -9.18 16.95
N PRO A 20 -6.37 -9.23 17.90
CA PRO A 20 -7.68 -8.63 17.71
C PRO A 20 -7.58 -7.11 17.60
N ILE A 21 -8.32 -6.54 16.64
CA ILE A 21 -8.49 -5.10 16.48
C ILE A 21 -9.89 -4.71 16.95
N LYS A 22 -10.02 -3.58 17.65
CA LYS A 22 -11.31 -3.06 18.12
C LYS A 22 -12.27 -2.89 16.94
N GLN A 23 -13.51 -3.35 17.08
CA GLN A 23 -14.56 -3.24 16.06
C GLN A 23 -14.76 -1.79 15.58
N GLU A 24 -14.66 -0.84 16.50
CA GLU A 24 -14.77 0.61 16.23
C GLU A 24 -13.65 1.09 15.30
N GLY A 25 -12.45 0.55 15.49
CA GLY A 25 -11.29 0.76 14.62
C GLY A 25 -11.55 0.31 13.19
N TRP A 26 -12.06 -0.92 13.02
CA TRP A 26 -12.45 -1.44 11.70
C TRP A 26 -13.53 -0.59 11.04
N LYS A 27 -14.55 -0.21 11.79
CA LYS A 27 -15.64 0.61 11.28
C LYS A 27 -15.12 1.95 10.74
N TYR A 28 -14.23 2.61 11.47
CA TYR A 28 -13.60 3.85 11.03
C TYR A 28 -12.76 3.63 9.76
N LEU A 29 -11.84 2.66 9.76
CA LEU A 29 -10.94 2.44 8.62
C LEU A 29 -11.71 2.10 7.34
N LEU A 30 -12.74 1.25 7.44
CA LEU A 30 -13.57 0.88 6.30
C LEU A 30 -14.50 2.01 5.83
N GLN A 31 -14.84 2.97 6.68
CA GLN A 31 -15.57 4.18 6.26
C GLN A 31 -14.71 5.11 5.41
N GLU A 32 -13.40 5.14 5.66
CA GLU A 32 -12.44 5.94 4.89
C GLU A 32 -11.96 5.22 3.61
N ALA A 33 -12.23 3.91 3.48
CA ALA A 33 -11.76 3.09 2.39
C ALA A 33 -12.35 3.50 1.02
N ASN A 34 -11.48 3.56 0.02
CA ASN A 34 -11.80 3.80 -1.38
C ASN A 34 -10.75 3.15 -2.29
N ASN A 35 -10.94 3.28 -3.61
CA ASN A 35 -10.09 2.65 -4.62
C ASN A 35 -8.65 3.19 -4.66
N PHE A 36 -8.35 4.29 -3.97
CA PHE A 36 -6.98 4.81 -3.90
C PHE A 36 -6.28 4.31 -2.65
N ASN A 37 -6.95 4.31 -1.50
CA ASN A 37 -6.29 4.13 -0.21
C ASN A 37 -6.44 2.74 0.40
N PHE A 38 -7.22 1.84 -0.20
CA PHE A 38 -7.39 0.48 0.31
C PHE A 38 -7.46 -0.53 -0.81
N ASP A 39 -6.72 -1.63 -0.65
CA ASP A 39 -6.63 -2.64 -1.69
C ASP A 39 -7.05 -4.05 -1.31
N GLY A 40 -7.57 -4.19 -0.10
CA GLY A 40 -7.89 -5.47 0.52
C GLY A 40 -6.80 -5.99 1.46
N GLU A 41 -5.55 -5.55 1.30
CA GLU A 41 -4.39 -6.08 2.03
C GLU A 41 -3.63 -5.01 2.83
N ILE A 42 -3.54 -3.80 2.28
CA ILE A 42 -2.92 -2.63 2.90
C ILE A 42 -3.80 -1.39 2.73
N PHE A 43 -3.74 -0.51 3.74
CA PHE A 43 -4.26 0.85 3.71
C PHE A 43 -3.13 1.84 3.50
N GLY A 44 -3.36 2.86 2.68
CA GLY A 44 -2.46 4.00 2.48
C GLY A 44 -3.14 5.30 2.84
N LEU A 45 -2.71 5.96 3.91
CA LEU A 45 -3.30 7.20 4.38
C LEU A 45 -2.37 8.38 4.08
N GLY A 46 -2.96 9.51 3.67
CA GLY A 46 -2.23 10.76 3.45
C GLY A 46 -1.82 11.48 4.74
N PHE A 47 -2.24 10.98 5.90
CA PHE A 47 -1.99 11.54 7.21
C PHE A 47 -1.48 10.48 8.19
N ARG A 48 -0.91 10.94 9.30
CA ARG A 48 -0.40 10.12 10.40
C ARG A 48 -1.51 9.86 11.41
N MET A 49 -1.51 8.69 12.03
CA MET A 49 -2.48 8.31 13.05
C MET A 49 -1.97 7.20 14.00
N GLU A 50 -0.66 7.12 14.22
CA GLU A 50 0.00 6.14 15.10
C GLU A 50 -0.74 5.92 16.44
N ASP A 51 -1.03 6.98 17.19
CA ASP A 51 -1.68 6.87 18.51
C ASP A 51 -3.05 6.18 18.43
N TYR A 52 -3.84 6.50 17.39
CA TYR A 52 -5.14 5.89 17.17
C TYR A 52 -5.01 4.42 16.78
N LEU A 53 -4.10 4.10 15.84
CA LEU A 53 -3.88 2.72 15.38
C LEU A 53 -3.42 1.82 16.54
N ARG A 54 -2.57 2.34 17.42
CA ARG A 54 -2.13 1.63 18.64
C ARG A 54 -3.26 1.43 19.63
N ASP A 55 -4.08 2.47 19.86
CA ASP A 55 -5.25 2.33 20.74
C ASP A 55 -6.22 1.25 20.25
N ILE A 56 -6.46 1.14 18.94
CA ILE A 56 -7.38 0.11 18.40
C ILE A 56 -6.76 -1.28 18.27
N GLY A 57 -5.46 -1.44 18.52
CA GLY A 57 -4.79 -2.75 18.65
C GLY A 57 -3.71 -3.07 17.62
N PHE A 58 -3.35 -2.15 16.72
CA PHE A 58 -2.21 -2.36 15.82
C PHE A 58 -0.88 -2.14 16.54
N ARG A 59 0.15 -2.94 16.19
CA ARG A 59 1.48 -2.78 16.75
C ARG A 59 2.24 -1.69 16.00
N GLY A 60 2.75 -0.70 16.74
CA GLY A 60 3.55 0.38 16.18
C GLY A 60 5.04 0.02 16.06
N SER A 61 5.85 1.07 15.98
CA SER A 61 7.32 0.98 15.82
C SER A 61 8.02 0.16 16.92
N GLU A 62 7.40 -0.01 18.09
CA GLU A 62 7.89 -0.86 19.17
C GLU A 62 8.03 -2.34 18.79
N ALA A 63 7.32 -2.80 17.75
CA ALA A 63 7.42 -4.15 17.23
C ALA A 63 8.54 -4.32 16.17
N GLY A 64 9.29 -3.24 15.87
CA GLY A 64 10.37 -3.28 14.88
C GLY A 64 9.87 -3.69 13.50
N LEU A 65 10.55 -4.66 12.87
CA LEU A 65 10.21 -5.13 11.52
C LEU A 65 8.82 -5.79 11.42
N GLU A 66 8.22 -6.13 12.56
CA GLU A 66 6.89 -6.73 12.67
C GLU A 66 5.79 -5.69 12.97
N ALA A 67 6.10 -4.39 12.97
CA ALA A 67 5.10 -3.33 13.10
C ALA A 67 4.01 -3.49 12.04
N ASP A 68 2.75 -3.28 12.41
CA ASP A 68 1.62 -3.47 11.50
C ASP A 68 1.36 -2.25 10.63
N PHE A 69 1.96 -1.11 10.97
CA PHE A 69 1.96 0.09 10.14
C PHE A 69 3.30 0.82 10.23
N VAL A 70 3.50 1.71 9.27
CA VAL A 70 4.70 2.54 9.13
C VAL A 70 4.30 3.94 8.70
N GLU A 71 4.91 4.93 9.33
CA GLU A 71 4.71 6.33 8.99
C GLU A 71 6.03 6.91 8.44
N SER A 72 6.00 7.49 7.24
CA SER A 72 7.14 8.25 6.73
C SER A 72 6.73 9.15 5.57
N GLY A 73 7.20 10.40 5.60
CA GLY A 73 7.05 11.34 4.49
C GLY A 73 8.01 11.08 3.32
N VAL A 74 8.87 10.07 3.42
CA VAL A 74 9.80 9.66 2.36
C VAL A 74 9.49 8.22 1.95
N PRO A 75 9.01 7.98 0.71
CA PRO A 75 8.53 6.68 0.28
C PRO A 75 9.50 5.51 0.45
N SER A 76 10.79 5.72 0.14
CA SER A 76 11.83 4.69 0.22
C SER A 76 12.17 4.27 1.65
N ARG A 77 11.95 5.12 2.65
CA ARG A 77 12.20 4.79 4.06
C ARG A 77 11.06 4.00 4.70
N VAL A 78 9.87 4.02 4.09
CA VAL A 78 8.69 3.29 4.60
C VAL A 78 8.96 1.78 4.57
N VAL A 79 9.58 1.28 3.49
CA VAL A 79 9.79 -0.16 3.28
C VAL A 79 10.96 -0.75 4.07
N GLU A 80 11.89 0.07 4.55
CA GLU A 80 13.03 -0.39 5.36
C GLU A 80 12.62 -0.67 6.81
N GLN A 81 11.45 -0.19 7.24
CA GLN A 81 10.99 -0.26 8.62
C GLN A 81 10.21 -1.55 8.93
N VAL A 82 9.74 -2.27 7.90
CA VAL A 82 8.91 -3.47 8.05
C VAL A 82 9.29 -4.57 7.07
N ASN A 83 9.03 -5.82 7.42
CA ASN A 83 9.39 -6.95 6.58
C ASN A 83 8.32 -7.33 5.53
N TRP A 84 7.10 -6.81 5.63
CA TRP A 84 5.96 -7.21 4.79
C TRP A 84 5.68 -6.29 3.60
N LEU A 85 6.14 -5.04 3.66
CA LEU A 85 5.88 -4.03 2.63
C LEU A 85 6.96 -4.05 1.54
N GLU A 86 6.53 -3.84 0.30
CA GLU A 86 7.39 -3.64 -0.87
C GLU A 86 7.05 -2.32 -1.56
N HIS A 87 8.06 -1.67 -2.14
CA HIS A 87 7.90 -0.54 -3.05
C HIS A 87 8.46 -0.96 -4.40
N VAL A 88 7.63 -0.84 -5.44
CA VAL A 88 7.97 -1.23 -6.80
C VAL A 88 7.83 -0.04 -7.74
N GLU A 89 8.68 0.00 -8.77
CA GLU A 89 8.50 0.93 -9.89
C GLU A 89 7.56 0.28 -10.93
N VAL A 90 6.40 0.91 -11.13
CA VAL A 90 5.44 0.58 -12.17
C VAL A 90 5.86 1.25 -13.47
N LYS A 91 5.91 0.46 -14.54
CA LYS A 91 6.22 0.86 -15.91
C LYS A 91 5.01 0.64 -16.80
N PRO A 92 4.22 1.69 -17.07
CA PRO A 92 3.14 1.62 -18.05
C PRO A 92 3.69 1.28 -19.44
N PHE A 93 2.91 0.54 -20.24
CA PHE A 93 3.22 0.31 -21.66
C PHE A 93 2.73 1.46 -22.55
N ASN A 94 1.82 2.30 -22.04
CA ASN A 94 1.46 3.55 -22.68
C ASN A 94 2.52 4.61 -22.37
N GLU A 95 3.17 5.14 -23.40
CA GLU A 95 4.23 6.15 -23.28
C GLU A 95 3.73 7.50 -22.72
N ASP A 96 2.42 7.77 -22.79
CA ASP A 96 1.82 8.98 -22.23
C ASP A 96 1.75 8.95 -20.69
N ILE A 97 1.89 7.75 -20.09
CA ILE A 97 1.85 7.57 -18.63
C ILE A 97 3.28 7.42 -18.12
N LYS A 98 3.72 8.39 -17.31
CA LYS A 98 5.05 8.33 -16.68
C LYS A 98 5.15 7.14 -15.71
N PRO A 99 6.31 6.47 -15.60
CA PRO A 99 6.56 5.51 -14.53
C PRO A 99 6.33 6.12 -13.15
N PHE A 100 5.84 5.30 -12.22
CA PHE A 100 5.51 5.74 -10.86
C PHE A 100 5.75 4.62 -9.85
N GLY A 101 5.86 4.99 -8.58
CA GLY A 101 6.04 4.02 -7.50
C GLY A 101 4.70 3.45 -7.01
N ALA A 102 4.70 2.21 -6.55
CA ALA A 102 3.54 1.59 -5.90
C ALA A 102 3.96 0.77 -4.67
N TYR A 103 3.06 0.72 -3.69
CA TYR A 103 3.19 -0.11 -2.50
C TYR A 103 2.36 -1.37 -2.63
N LYS A 104 2.93 -2.51 -2.21
CA LYS A 104 2.23 -3.80 -2.14
C LYS A 104 2.80 -4.65 -1.02
N LEU A 105 2.09 -5.70 -0.61
CA LEU A 105 2.72 -6.75 0.19
C LEU A 105 3.77 -7.50 -0.66
N LYS A 106 4.90 -7.90 -0.05
CA LYS A 106 5.97 -8.64 -0.74
C LYS A 106 5.48 -9.93 -1.41
N GLN A 107 4.50 -10.61 -0.82
CA GLN A 107 3.91 -11.86 -1.34
C GLN A 107 2.45 -11.68 -1.74
N SER A 108 2.11 -10.49 -2.23
CA SER A 108 0.78 -10.17 -2.72
C SER A 108 0.51 -10.81 -4.08
N ASP A 109 -0.68 -11.41 -4.24
CA ASP A 109 -1.24 -11.85 -5.53
C ASP A 109 -1.97 -10.71 -6.27
N VAL A 110 -1.51 -9.48 -6.07
CA VAL A 110 -2.10 -8.29 -6.68
C VAL A 110 -1.41 -7.95 -7.99
N PHE A 111 -2.24 -7.81 -9.03
CA PHE A 111 -1.81 -7.51 -10.40
C PHE A 111 -2.40 -6.20 -10.93
N THR A 112 -3.06 -5.38 -10.10
CA THR A 112 -3.66 -4.12 -10.53
C THR A 112 -3.12 -2.95 -9.73
N VAL A 113 -3.07 -1.75 -10.32
CA VAL A 113 -2.64 -0.50 -9.67
C VAL A 113 -3.37 0.69 -10.29
N PRO A 114 -3.90 1.65 -9.50
CA PRO A 114 -4.53 2.84 -10.05
C PRO A 114 -3.48 3.90 -10.43
N THR A 115 -3.75 4.65 -11.50
CA THR A 115 -3.02 5.88 -11.82
C THR A 115 -3.53 7.05 -10.95
N MET A 116 -2.90 8.22 -11.10
CA MET A 116 -3.37 9.47 -10.47
C MET A 116 -4.75 9.92 -11.00
N THR A 117 -5.22 9.37 -12.12
CA THR A 117 -6.50 9.70 -12.75
C THR A 117 -7.55 8.60 -12.57
N ASP A 118 -7.35 7.70 -11.60
CA ASP A 118 -8.24 6.55 -11.31
C ASP A 118 -8.29 5.49 -12.43
N GLU A 119 -7.36 5.53 -13.38
CA GLU A 119 -7.28 4.46 -14.38
C GLU A 119 -6.63 3.23 -13.73
N LEU A 120 -7.32 2.09 -13.77
CA LEU A 120 -6.78 0.85 -13.24
C LEU A 120 -5.91 0.14 -14.28
N LEU A 121 -4.60 0.10 -14.02
CA LEU A 121 -3.64 -0.63 -14.86
C LEU A 121 -3.48 -2.05 -14.33
N THR A 122 -3.45 -3.03 -15.23
CA THR A 122 -3.17 -4.43 -14.91
C THR A 122 -1.77 -4.82 -15.39
N LYS A 123 -0.99 -5.41 -14.48
CA LYS A 123 0.32 -5.99 -14.76
C LYS A 123 0.22 -7.03 -15.87
N GLY A 124 1.13 -6.94 -16.83
CA GLY A 124 1.14 -7.79 -18.02
C GLY A 124 0.28 -7.27 -19.16
N TYR A 125 -0.72 -6.40 -18.92
CA TYR A 125 -1.62 -5.91 -19.98
C TYR A 125 -1.39 -4.43 -20.29
N GLN A 126 -1.43 -3.58 -19.27
CA GLN A 126 -1.23 -2.13 -19.40
C GLN A 126 0.09 -1.65 -18.78
N CYS A 127 0.71 -2.42 -17.89
CA CYS A 127 1.93 -2.04 -17.21
C CYS A 127 2.75 -3.27 -16.79
N ASP A 128 3.94 -3.04 -16.24
CA ASP A 128 4.75 -4.06 -15.60
C ASP A 128 5.50 -3.49 -14.37
N TRP A 129 5.97 -4.36 -13.49
CA TRP A 129 6.82 -4.04 -12.33
C TRP A 129 7.56 -5.30 -11.87
N PRO A 130 8.63 -5.23 -11.06
CA PRO A 130 9.32 -6.44 -10.60
C PRO A 130 8.40 -7.45 -9.88
N PRO A 131 8.52 -8.77 -10.13
CA PRO A 131 9.32 -9.38 -11.19
C PRO A 131 8.71 -9.11 -12.57
N TYR A 132 9.52 -8.63 -13.51
CA TYR A 132 9.04 -8.25 -14.85
C TYR A 132 8.59 -9.49 -15.63
N ILE A 133 7.38 -9.43 -16.18
CA ILE A 133 6.80 -10.50 -17.01
C ILE A 133 6.63 -10.09 -18.48
N GLY A 134 6.79 -8.80 -18.78
CA GLY A 134 6.55 -8.24 -20.11
C GLY A 134 5.07 -8.11 -20.44
N LYS A 135 4.77 -7.67 -21.67
CA LYS A 135 3.40 -7.52 -22.16
C LYS A 135 2.86 -8.86 -22.67
N ILE A 136 1.75 -9.30 -22.08
CA ILE A 136 0.98 -10.46 -22.54
C ILE A 136 0.19 -10.02 -23.77
N SER A 137 0.43 -10.69 -24.90
CA SER A 137 -0.21 -10.42 -26.20
C SER A 137 -1.55 -11.10 -26.34
#